data_AF-A0A1B3EEI3-F1
#
_entry.id   AF-A0A1B3EEI3-F1
#
_cell.length_a   1.000
_cell.length_b   1.000
_cell.length_c   1.000
_cell.angle_alpha   90.00
_cell.angle_beta   90.00
_cell.angle_gamma   90.00
#
_symmetry.space_group_name_H-M   'P 1'
#
loop_
_entity.id
_entity.type
_entity.pdbx_description
1 polymer ?
#
loop_
_entity_poly.entity_id
_entity_poly.type
_entity_poly.pdbx_seq_one_letter_code
_entity_poly.pdbx_strand_id
1 'polypeptide(L)'
;MHIDYHVEVDGHYYSVPYQLVKQQLEVRLTARTVECFHGNQRVASHVRAQLKGRHSTQVGHMPKSHREHAEWTPQRLVRWAEQTGPHTAGVIQHILERRSHPSHGYRACLGILRLGKAHGEDRLEAACQRALSLGACSYKSLESILRQGLERLPLPQQHLPLLPDNHENLRGPRYYH
;
A
#
# COMPACT_ATOMS: atom_id res chain seq x y z
N MET A 1 -8.60 -3.86 16.00
CA MET A 1 -9.29 -2.55 15.90
C MET A 1 -9.97 -2.52 14.53
N HIS A 2 -11.23 -2.95 14.43
CA HIS A 2 -11.95 -3.00 13.15
C HIS A 2 -12.83 -1.74 13.04
N ILE A 3 -12.61 -0.93 12.01
CA ILE A 3 -13.09 0.44 11.84
C ILE A 3 -14.37 0.46 10.98
N ASP A 4 -14.88 -0.70 10.59
CA ASP A 4 -15.34 -0.78 9.21
C ASP A 4 -16.80 -0.41 8.98
N TYR A 5 -17.49 0.16 9.97
CA TYR A 5 -18.87 0.65 9.77
C TYR A 5 -19.76 -0.40 9.09
N HIS A 6 -19.59 -1.68 9.41
CA HIS A 6 -20.41 -2.79 8.93
C HIS A 6 -21.25 -3.40 10.04
N VAL A 7 -22.43 -3.87 9.66
CA VAL A 7 -23.29 -4.75 10.47
C VAL A 7 -23.23 -6.14 9.86
N GLU A 8 -23.06 -7.15 10.71
CA GLU A 8 -23.10 -8.55 10.30
C GLU A 8 -24.56 -9.06 10.26
N VAL A 9 -24.95 -9.66 9.13
CA VAL A 9 -26.26 -10.29 8.93
C VAL A 9 -26.04 -11.62 8.21
N ASP A 10 -26.47 -12.73 8.80
CA ASP A 10 -26.26 -14.10 8.30
C ASP A 10 -24.79 -14.44 7.95
N GLY A 11 -23.82 -13.83 8.64
CA GLY A 11 -22.39 -14.00 8.37
C GLY A 11 -21.86 -13.20 7.17
N HIS A 12 -22.65 -12.29 6.59
CA HIS A 12 -22.21 -11.32 5.60
C HIS A 12 -22.20 -9.90 6.21
N TYR A 13 -21.25 -9.06 5.81
CA TYR A 13 -21.04 -7.74 6.39
C TYR A 13 -21.59 -6.63 5.46
N TYR A 14 -22.54 -5.84 5.93
CA TYR A 14 -23.18 -4.77 5.16
C TYR A 14 -22.81 -3.40 5.73
N SER A 15 -22.36 -2.47 4.90
CA SER A 15 -21.92 -1.17 5.42
C SER A 15 -23.11 -0.31 5.86
N VAL A 16 -22.91 0.50 6.88
CA VAL A 16 -23.85 1.51 7.39
C VAL A 16 -23.12 2.86 7.50
N PRO A 17 -23.82 4.00 7.49
CA PRO A 17 -23.17 5.31 7.62
C PRO A 17 -22.21 5.35 8.81
N TYR A 18 -20.96 5.75 8.58
CA TYR A 18 -19.90 5.72 9.60
C TYR A 18 -20.23 6.52 10.88
N GLN A 19 -21.12 7.51 10.77
CA GLN A 19 -21.61 8.28 11.91
C GLN A 19 -22.39 7.41 12.92
N LEU A 20 -22.89 6.26 12.50
CA LEU A 20 -23.68 5.32 13.29
C LEU A 20 -22.84 4.14 13.81
N VAL A 21 -21.52 4.19 13.66
CA VAL A 21 -20.61 3.20 14.25
C VAL A 21 -20.82 3.15 15.76
N LYS A 22 -20.95 1.93 16.30
CA LYS A 22 -21.27 1.62 17.71
C LYS A 22 -22.68 2.01 18.18
N GLN A 23 -23.54 2.51 17.30
CA GLN A 23 -24.96 2.67 17.61
C GLN A 23 -25.68 1.33 17.42
N GLN A 24 -26.74 1.11 18.20
CA GLN A 24 -27.63 -0.02 17.98
C GLN A 24 -28.50 0.25 16.75
N LEU A 25 -28.54 -0.73 15.85
CA LEU A 25 -29.32 -0.66 14.62
C LEU A 25 -30.27 -1.85 14.57
N GLU A 26 -31.48 -1.60 14.08
CA GLU A 26 -32.44 -2.66 13.77
C GLU A 26 -32.24 -3.10 12.33
N VAL A 27 -32.21 -4.40 12.10
CA VAL A 27 -32.07 -4.98 10.77
C VAL A 27 -33.38 -5.63 10.36
N ARG A 28 -33.90 -5.23 9.20
CA ARG A 28 -34.98 -5.94 8.52
C ARG A 28 -34.38 -6.77 7.38
N LEU A 29 -34.54 -8.07 7.50
CA LEU A 29 -34.06 -9.04 6.53
C LEU A 29 -35.23 -9.56 5.69
N THR A 30 -35.11 -9.49 4.36
CA THR A 30 -36.07 -10.09 3.43
C THR A 30 -35.41 -11.17 2.58
N ALA A 31 -36.15 -11.77 1.64
CA ALA A 31 -35.60 -12.71 0.68
C ALA A 31 -34.50 -12.08 -0.20
N ARG A 32 -34.55 -10.76 -0.47
CA ARG A 32 -33.67 -10.08 -1.43
C ARG A 32 -32.92 -8.88 -0.89
N THR A 33 -33.31 -8.36 0.26
CA THR A 33 -32.76 -7.10 0.79
C THR A 33 -32.41 -7.20 2.26
N VAL A 34 -31.41 -6.41 2.64
CA VAL A 34 -31.03 -6.13 4.02
C VAL A 34 -31.20 -4.63 4.24
N GLU A 35 -32.10 -4.25 5.13
CA GLU A 35 -32.34 -2.86 5.49
C GLU A 35 -31.91 -2.60 6.93
N CYS A 36 -31.17 -1.52 7.16
CA CYS A 36 -30.73 -1.11 8.49
C CYS A 36 -31.48 0.16 8.91
N PHE A 37 -31.93 0.20 10.16
CA PHE A 37 -32.70 1.30 10.75
C PHE A 37 -32.03 1.82 12.02
N HIS A 38 -32.12 3.14 12.23
CA HIS A 38 -31.74 3.81 13.47
C HIS A 38 -32.90 4.72 13.89
N GLY A 39 -33.48 4.51 15.07
CA GLY A 39 -34.59 5.32 15.55
C GLY A 39 -35.78 5.35 14.58
N ASN A 40 -36.20 4.20 14.05
CA ASN A 40 -37.29 4.04 13.08
C ASN A 40 -37.05 4.67 11.68
N GLN A 41 -35.87 5.25 11.43
CA GLN A 41 -35.47 5.75 10.12
C GLN A 41 -34.54 4.76 9.42
N ARG A 42 -34.82 4.44 8.15
CA ARG A 42 -33.93 3.60 7.33
C ARG A 42 -32.65 4.36 6.99
N VAL A 43 -31.50 3.81 7.38
CA VAL A 43 -30.17 4.42 7.19
C VAL A 43 -29.34 3.73 6.12
N ALA A 44 -29.65 2.47 5.79
CA ALA A 44 -28.99 1.72 4.72
C ALA A 44 -29.93 0.67 4.12
N SER A 45 -29.72 0.33 2.85
CA SER A 45 -30.41 -0.77 2.17
C SER A 45 -29.46 -1.43 1.16
N HIS A 46 -29.35 -2.75 1.21
CA HIS A 46 -28.46 -3.55 0.37
C HIS A 46 -29.20 -4.73 -0.25
N VAL A 47 -28.71 -5.20 -1.39
CA VAL A 47 -29.09 -6.51 -1.92
C VAL A 47 -28.52 -7.58 -1.00
N ARG A 48 -29.35 -8.57 -0.63
CA ARG A 48 -28.94 -9.67 0.24
C ARG A 48 -27.97 -10.58 -0.50
N ALA A 49 -26.80 -10.78 0.08
CA ALA A 49 -25.77 -11.72 -0.36
C ALA A 49 -25.72 -12.94 0.57
N GLN A 50 -25.45 -14.11 -0.02
CA GLN A 50 -25.36 -15.40 0.70
C GLN A 50 -23.89 -15.79 1.01
N LEU A 51 -22.93 -14.96 0.61
CA LEU A 51 -21.51 -15.24 0.74
C LEU A 51 -21.01 -14.87 2.16
N LYS A 52 -20.81 -15.87 3.02
CA LYS A 52 -20.27 -15.64 4.37
C LYS A 52 -18.85 -15.09 4.33
N GLY A 53 -18.52 -14.21 5.28
CA GLY A 53 -17.21 -13.56 5.40
C GLY A 53 -16.92 -12.48 4.35
N ARG A 54 -17.89 -12.15 3.49
CA ARG A 54 -17.76 -11.09 2.47
C ARG A 54 -18.44 -9.80 2.91
N HIS A 55 -18.09 -8.71 2.22
CA HIS A 55 -18.57 -7.36 2.51
C HIS A 55 -19.35 -6.79 1.33
N SER A 56 -20.49 -6.16 1.61
CA SER A 56 -21.24 -5.29 0.71
C SER A 56 -21.12 -3.85 1.20
N THR A 57 -20.27 -3.07 0.53
CA THR A 57 -19.89 -1.73 0.99
C THR A 57 -20.34 -0.65 0.02
N GLN A 58 -21.17 0.28 0.51
CA GLN A 58 -21.51 1.50 -0.21
C GLN A 58 -20.53 2.62 0.13
N VAL A 59 -20.01 3.31 -0.90
CA VAL A 59 -19.04 4.42 -0.75
C VAL A 59 -19.60 5.56 0.11
N GLY A 60 -20.90 5.86 -0.02
CA GLY A 60 -21.59 6.88 0.77
C GLY A 60 -21.62 6.62 2.27
N HIS A 61 -21.34 5.38 2.71
CA HIS A 61 -21.27 5.02 4.13
C HIS A 61 -19.89 5.28 4.74
N MET A 62 -18.84 5.38 3.93
CA MET A 62 -17.48 5.56 4.42
C MET A 62 -17.24 6.99 4.97
N PRO A 63 -16.34 7.20 5.94
CA PRO A 63 -15.83 8.54 6.27
C PRO A 63 -15.15 9.19 5.08
N LYS A 64 -15.15 10.53 5.00
CA LYS A 64 -14.51 11.28 3.89
C LYS A 64 -13.04 10.88 3.68
N SER A 65 -12.28 10.74 4.77
CA SER A 65 -10.89 10.27 4.72
C SER A 65 -10.79 8.87 4.11
N HIS A 66 -11.67 7.92 4.46
CA HIS A 66 -11.66 6.58 3.86
C HIS A 66 -12.13 6.58 2.41
N ARG A 67 -13.08 7.44 2.00
CA ARG A 67 -13.48 7.61 0.59
C ARG A 67 -12.29 8.05 -0.25
N GLU A 68 -11.58 9.08 0.22
CA GLU A 68 -10.39 9.59 -0.43
C GLU A 68 -9.29 8.53 -0.53
N HIS A 69 -9.19 7.60 0.44
CA HIS A 69 -8.25 6.47 0.38
C HIS A 69 -8.72 5.32 -0.53
N ALA A 70 -10.03 5.05 -0.60
CA ALA A 70 -10.63 4.00 -1.43
C ALA A 70 -10.45 4.26 -2.93
N GLU A 71 -10.28 5.51 -3.34
CA GLU A 71 -10.00 5.90 -4.73
C GLU A 71 -8.56 5.61 -5.19
N TRP A 72 -7.64 5.25 -4.28
CA TRP A 72 -6.26 4.91 -4.61
C TRP A 72 -6.13 3.40 -4.85
N THR A 73 -5.92 3.03 -6.11
CA THR A 73 -5.48 1.68 -6.48
C THR A 73 -3.95 1.63 -6.60
N PRO A 74 -3.31 0.46 -6.44
CA PRO A 74 -1.87 0.32 -6.61
C PRO A 74 -1.42 0.83 -8.00
N GLN A 75 -2.19 0.50 -9.04
CA GLN A 75 -1.92 0.93 -10.41
C GLN A 75 -1.99 2.45 -10.56
N ARG A 76 -2.96 3.10 -9.89
CA ARG A 76 -3.09 4.56 -9.93
C ARG A 76 -1.93 5.26 -9.22
N LEU A 77 -1.46 4.71 -8.10
CA LEU A 77 -0.28 5.21 -7.38
C LEU A 77 0.99 5.11 -8.25
N VAL A 78 1.20 3.97 -8.92
CA VAL A 78 2.34 3.79 -9.82
C VAL A 78 2.26 4.77 -11.00
N ARG A 79 1.11 4.89 -11.67
CA ARG A 79 0.92 5.87 -12.76
C ARG A 79 1.14 7.31 -12.34
N TRP A 80 0.79 7.65 -11.10
CA TRP A 80 1.05 8.99 -10.60
C TRP A 80 2.55 9.20 -10.34
N ALA A 81 3.23 8.20 -9.79
CA ALA A 81 4.67 8.22 -9.59
C ALA A 81 5.47 8.32 -10.90
N GLU A 82 4.97 7.73 -11.99
CA GLU A 82 5.55 7.86 -13.34
C GLU A 82 5.60 9.32 -13.84
N GLN A 83 4.74 10.20 -13.33
CA GLN A 83 4.78 11.63 -13.68
C GLN A 83 6.04 12.32 -13.15
N THR A 84 6.57 11.84 -12.01
CA THR A 84 7.86 12.28 -11.46
C THR A 84 9.02 11.59 -12.19
N GLY A 85 8.89 10.29 -12.45
CA GLY A 85 9.86 9.55 -13.24
C GLY A 85 9.88 8.04 -12.99
N PRO A 86 10.62 7.28 -13.82
CA PRO A 86 10.64 5.82 -13.78
C PRO A 86 11.20 5.24 -12.48
N HIS A 87 12.20 5.86 -11.86
CA HIS A 87 12.77 5.36 -10.60
C HIS A 87 11.81 5.59 -9.44
N THR A 88 11.09 6.72 -9.43
CA THR A 88 10.03 6.98 -8.46
C THR A 88 8.91 5.94 -8.58
N ALA A 89 8.47 5.63 -9.80
CA ALA A 89 7.52 4.54 -10.04
C ALA A 89 8.05 3.18 -9.53
N GLY A 90 9.32 2.86 -9.81
CA GLY A 90 9.97 1.63 -9.35
C GLY A 90 10.02 1.49 -7.83
N VAL A 91 10.32 2.57 -7.09
CA VAL A 91 10.28 2.56 -5.62
C VAL A 91 8.86 2.31 -5.10
N ILE A 92 7.87 2.99 -5.67
CA ILE A 92 6.47 2.86 -5.26
C ILE A 92 5.98 1.43 -5.52
N GLN A 93 6.27 0.87 -6.69
CA GLN A 93 5.98 -0.52 -7.02
C GLN A 93 6.64 -1.48 -6.02
N HIS A 94 7.94 -1.29 -5.75
CA HIS A 94 8.68 -2.12 -4.80
C HIS A 94 8.07 -2.11 -3.38
N ILE A 95 7.60 -0.94 -2.92
CA ILE A 95 6.94 -0.81 -1.61
C ILE A 95 5.60 -1.54 -1.59
N LEU A 96 4.83 -1.48 -2.69
CA LEU A 96 3.51 -2.11 -2.79
C LEU A 96 3.63 -3.64 -2.90
N GLU A 97 4.58 -4.16 -3.66
CA GLU A 97 4.81 -5.59 -3.88
C GLU A 97 5.35 -6.32 -2.65
N ARG A 98 6.17 -5.66 -1.84
CA ARG A 98 6.73 -6.26 -0.61
C ARG A 98 5.72 -6.43 0.52
N ARG A 99 4.52 -5.82 0.43
CA ARG A 99 3.51 -5.86 1.48
C ARG A 99 2.45 -6.90 1.16
N SER A 100 2.09 -7.73 2.15
CA SER A 100 1.02 -8.73 2.02
C SER A 100 -0.33 -8.13 1.63
N HIS A 101 -0.54 -6.84 1.97
CA HIS A 101 -1.71 -6.09 1.55
C HIS A 101 -1.27 -4.70 1.03
N PRO A 102 -1.51 -4.36 -0.25
CA PRO A 102 -1.03 -3.13 -0.86
C PRO A 102 -1.45 -1.85 -0.12
N SER A 103 -2.64 -1.83 0.49
CA SER A 103 -3.14 -0.65 1.22
C SER A 103 -2.23 -0.25 2.40
N HIS A 104 -1.50 -1.19 3.00
CA HIS A 104 -0.52 -0.91 4.05
C HIS A 104 0.69 -0.11 3.53
N GLY A 105 0.96 -0.14 2.22
CA GLY A 105 2.00 0.63 1.56
C GLY A 105 1.58 2.05 1.16
N TYR A 106 0.28 2.34 1.08
CA TYR A 106 -0.24 3.58 0.48
C TYR A 106 0.23 4.83 1.21
N ARG A 107 0.21 4.81 2.55
CA ARG A 107 0.67 5.96 3.35
C ARG A 107 2.14 6.29 3.07
N ALA A 108 2.98 5.26 2.93
CA ALA A 108 4.40 5.45 2.60
C ALA A 108 4.56 5.99 1.18
N CYS A 109 3.82 5.44 0.21
CA CYS A 109 3.82 5.87 -1.19
C CYS A 109 3.42 7.34 -1.33
N LEU A 110 2.29 7.73 -0.73
CA LEU A 110 1.82 9.12 -0.72
C LEU A 110 2.81 10.05 0.00
N GLY A 111 3.44 9.59 1.07
CA GLY A 111 4.51 10.33 1.76
C GLY A 111 5.70 10.61 0.85
N ILE A 112 6.14 9.61 0.08
CA ILE A 112 7.25 9.76 -0.88
C ILE A 112 6.89 10.75 -1.99
N LEU A 113 5.70 10.66 -2.58
CA LEU A 113 5.27 11.61 -3.61
C LEU A 113 5.18 13.05 -3.08
N ARG A 114 4.84 13.24 -1.79
CA ARG A 114 4.88 14.56 -1.15
C ARG A 114 6.29 15.12 -0.96
N LEU A 115 7.32 14.29 -0.86
CA LEU A 115 8.72 14.76 -0.82
C LEU A 115 9.10 15.49 -2.11
N GLY A 116 8.54 15.08 -3.26
CA GLY A 116 8.75 15.74 -4.55
C GLY A 116 8.23 17.18 -4.54
N LYS A 117 7.10 17.44 -3.88
CA LYS A 117 6.59 18.80 -3.70
C LYS A 117 7.47 19.68 -2.81
N ALA A 118 8.16 19.09 -1.84
CA ALA A 118 9.00 19.82 -0.89
C ALA A 118 10.42 20.05 -1.40
N HIS A 119 10.99 19.09 -2.13
CA HIS A 119 12.39 19.09 -2.56
C HIS A 119 12.58 19.25 -4.08
N GLY A 120 11.52 19.19 -4.88
CA GLY A 120 11.56 19.15 -6.34
C GLY A 120 11.48 17.73 -6.88
N GLU A 121 10.78 17.57 -8.01
CA GLU A 121 10.55 16.27 -8.66
C GLU A 121 11.85 15.65 -9.16
N ASP A 122 12.75 16.43 -9.78
CA ASP A 122 14.05 15.95 -10.26
C ASP A 122 14.92 15.39 -9.14
N ARG A 123 14.91 16.05 -7.97
CA ARG A 123 15.68 15.60 -6.80
C ARG A 123 15.08 14.33 -6.22
N LEU A 124 13.75 14.22 -6.18
CA LEU A 124 13.07 13.01 -5.76
C LEU A 124 13.42 11.83 -6.68
N GLU A 125 13.41 12.04 -7.99
CA GLU A 125 13.73 11.00 -8.97
C GLU A 125 15.16 10.49 -8.81
N ALA A 126 16.14 11.38 -8.66
CA ALA A 126 17.53 11.02 -8.37
C ALA A 126 17.70 10.28 -7.02
N ALA A 127 16.94 10.71 -6.00
CA ALA A 127 16.92 10.03 -4.70
C ALA A 127 16.33 8.62 -4.80
N CYS A 128 15.26 8.44 -5.59
CA CYS A 128 14.66 7.15 -5.88
C CYS A 128 15.62 6.21 -6.62
N GLN A 129 16.36 6.74 -7.60
CA GLN A 129 17.40 5.99 -8.30
C GLN A 129 18.47 5.47 -7.34
N ARG A 130 18.96 6.33 -6.43
CA ARG A 130 19.93 5.95 -5.40
C ARG A 130 19.36 4.96 -4.38
N ALA A 131 18.09 5.12 -4.00
CA ALA A 131 17.43 4.20 -3.07
C ALA A 131 17.26 2.80 -3.67
N LEU A 132 16.96 2.70 -4.97
CA LEU A 132 16.88 1.43 -5.69
C LEU A 132 18.24 0.74 -5.76
N SER A 133 19.31 1.47 -6.08
CA SER A 133 20.66 0.87 -6.15
C SER A 133 21.15 0.34 -4.80
N LEU A 134 20.77 1.01 -3.71
CA LEU A 134 21.06 0.60 -2.33
C LEU A 134 20.08 -0.46 -1.77
N GLY A 135 18.98 -0.75 -2.46
CA GLY A 135 17.89 -1.58 -1.91
C GLY A 135 17.16 -0.95 -0.72
N ALA A 136 17.32 0.36 -0.49
CA ALA A 136 16.81 1.11 0.66
C ALA A 136 15.51 1.86 0.31
N CYS A 137 14.51 1.14 -0.18
CA CYS A 137 13.22 1.69 -0.64
C CYS A 137 12.24 1.93 0.53
N SER A 138 12.51 2.97 1.33
CA SER A 138 11.62 3.40 2.41
C SER A 138 11.49 4.92 2.47
N TYR A 139 10.38 5.41 3.02
CA TYR A 139 10.17 6.84 3.23
C TYR A 139 11.33 7.49 4.01
N LYS A 140 11.76 6.87 5.12
CA LYS A 140 12.86 7.39 5.96
C LYS A 140 14.19 7.44 5.20
N SER A 141 14.45 6.44 4.37
CA SER A 141 15.67 6.40 3.55
C SER A 141 15.68 7.53 2.53
N LEU A 142 14.57 7.74 1.82
CA LEU A 142 14.43 8.81 0.83
C LEU A 142 14.48 10.20 1.45
N GLU A 143 13.80 10.39 2.59
CA GLU A 143 13.87 11.63 3.36
C GLU A 143 15.31 11.93 3.80
N SER A 144 16.05 10.92 4.27
CA SER A 144 17.46 11.09 4.65
C SER A 144 18.35 11.43 3.44
N ILE A 145 18.17 10.75 2.31
CA ILE A 145 18.91 11.02 1.06
C ILE A 145 18.71 12.47 0.63
N LEU A 146 17.45 12.92 0.56
CA LEU A 146 17.09 14.28 0.13
C LEU A 146 17.55 15.36 1.10
N ARG A 147 17.46 15.10 2.40
CA ARG A 147 17.91 16.04 3.44
C ARG A 147 19.41 16.24 3.43
N GLN A 148 20.16 15.17 3.19
CA GLN A 148 21.63 15.20 3.16
C GLN A 148 22.20 15.53 1.77
N GLY A 149 21.36 15.65 0.74
CA GLY A 149 21.80 15.94 -0.63
C GLY A 149 22.54 14.76 -1.28
N LEU A 150 22.35 13.54 -0.79
CA LEU A 150 23.09 12.36 -1.26
C LEU A 150 22.69 11.95 -2.67
N GLU A 151 21.55 12.42 -3.17
CA GLU A 151 21.10 12.18 -4.55
C GLU A 151 22.05 12.77 -5.60
N ARG A 152 22.89 13.73 -5.21
CA ARG A 152 23.86 14.40 -6.09
C ARG A 152 25.20 13.68 -6.19
N LEU A 153 25.46 12.77 -5.25
CA LEU A 153 26.70 12.00 -5.24
C LEU A 153 26.64 10.88 -6.29
N PRO A 154 27.79 10.42 -6.80
CA PRO A 154 27.86 9.25 -7.66
C PRO A 154 27.07 8.08 -7.05
N LEU A 155 26.36 7.36 -7.91
CA LEU A 155 25.63 6.17 -7.48
C LEU A 155 26.62 5.15 -6.92
N PRO A 156 26.29 4.49 -5.80
CA PRO A 156 27.11 3.40 -5.32
C PRO A 156 27.17 2.32 -6.42
N GLN A 157 28.38 2.04 -6.90
CA GLN A 157 28.60 0.93 -7.82
C GLN A 157 28.19 -0.34 -7.08
N GLN A 158 27.30 -1.14 -7.70
CA GLN A 158 27.12 -2.52 -7.28
C GLN A 158 28.42 -3.26 -7.60
N HIS A 159 29.39 -3.23 -6.68
CA HIS A 159 30.50 -4.16 -6.71
C HIS A 159 29.90 -5.55 -6.47
N LEU A 160 29.53 -6.22 -7.56
CA LEU A 160 29.56 -7.67 -7.61
C LEU A 160 30.98 -8.05 -7.17
N PRO A 161 31.18 -8.88 -6.13
CA PRO A 161 32.50 -9.42 -5.88
C PRO A 161 32.86 -10.17 -7.16
N LEU A 162 33.84 -9.66 -7.90
CA LEU A 162 34.55 -10.44 -8.91
C LEU A 162 35.09 -11.64 -8.14
N LEU A 163 34.44 -12.80 -8.31
CA LEU A 163 35.00 -14.05 -7.85
C LEU A 163 36.36 -14.16 -8.53
N PRO A 164 37.48 -14.27 -7.79
CA PRO A 164 38.75 -14.56 -8.44
C PRO A 164 38.61 -15.91 -9.15
N ASP A 165 38.78 -15.93 -10.48
CA ASP A 165 38.65 -17.11 -11.35
C ASP A 165 39.68 -18.22 -11.07
N ASN A 166 40.53 -18.08 -10.05
CA ASN A 166 41.50 -19.10 -9.67
C ASN A 166 41.61 -19.21 -8.15
N HIS A 167 41.09 -20.31 -7.61
CA HIS A 167 41.53 -20.82 -6.33
C HIS A 167 42.57 -21.93 -6.58
N GLU A 168 43.82 -21.69 -6.22
CA GLU A 168 44.94 -22.67 -6.19
C GLU A 168 44.71 -23.85 -5.21
N ASN A 169 43.52 -23.98 -4.61
CA ASN A 169 43.23 -24.95 -3.54
C ASN A 169 42.24 -26.05 -3.94
N LEU A 170 42.22 -26.48 -5.20
CA LEU A 170 41.64 -27.78 -5.56
C LEU A 170 42.68 -28.88 -5.30
N ARG A 171 42.75 -29.35 -4.05
CA ARG A 171 43.48 -30.58 -3.72
C ARG A 171 42.80 -31.76 -4.43
N GLY A 172 43.46 -32.29 -5.46
CA GLY A 172 42.97 -33.43 -6.22
C GLY A 172 42.86 -34.72 -5.39
N PRO A 173 42.11 -35.72 -5.87
CA PRO A 173 41.76 -36.95 -5.15
C PRO A 173 42.94 -37.94 -4.92
N ARG A 174 44.20 -37.49 -5.03
CA ARG A 174 45.40 -38.32 -4.80
C ARG A 174 45.88 -38.37 -3.35
N TYR A 175 45.05 -37.96 -2.39
CA TYR A 175 45.44 -37.82 -0.97
C TYR A 175 44.90 -38.90 -0.03
N TYR A 176 44.41 -40.03 -0.55
CA TYR A 176 44.16 -41.23 0.24
C TYR A 176 45.05 -42.35 -0.27
N HIS A 177 46.05 -42.71 0.52
CA HIS A 177 46.76 -43.99 0.48
C HIS A 177 46.58 -44.66 1.84
#